data_AF-A0A976FHM8-F1
#
_entry.id   AF-A0A976FHM8-F1
#
_cell.length_a   1.000
_cell.length_b   1.000
_cell.length_c   1.000
_cell.angle_alpha   90.00
_cell.angle_beta   90.00
_cell.angle_gamma   90.00
#
_symmetry.space_group_name_H-M   'P 1'
#
loop_
_entity.id
_entity.type
_entity.pdbx_description
1 polymer ?
#
loop_
_entity_poly.entity_id
_entity_poly.type
_entity_poly.pdbx_seq_one_letter_code
_entity_poly.pdbx_strand_id
1 'polypeptide(L)'
;MSRWLSKHKLQSWSASREEVRLHFRCTACGKCCTGKGGRVRVNDREIEELAAVTNSTIIEFKRNFTHAIEDTVSGRKKMQFMLKQSPNQNQCVFLKGSKCSVYEARPTQCRTFPWWPQHLVSDYDWQLAATECEGIQAHSVKKHDDMPAFSFNDVIPETLVYDIHQSGENFTYDELQELLRDLQEVEPNVMAQYKAEFLENFSRNIIFRNENITVIDSNFNDDSKLTRCFVFNDRLHLTQSEVALVKKPIDSEREFDRSSLLLDVHRALCLPFAWLCKQEKALLPIRVCVLGAGACTLPLFLLAHHSSQELTQLDAVEPNQFVIEVAQRYFGVEKALKSDSRLRMHKEFGQEFIQATAKDSRFDMMLIDVEAGASCDDVQAPPLDMLDLSFLQSVKQRLVPGGILAINVITRSNKVLSAVEATLQQVFSSGLRLSLPGNTVFFLFHAQHKEFLVDVLELKRLVQESVFQTRFAQTPALLERYKLTGWNSGDKAKVETL
;
A
#
# COMPACT_ATOMS: atom_id res chain seq x y z
N MET A 1 1.98 -16.83 -15.30
CA MET A 1 1.46 -15.45 -15.40
C MET A 1 2.56 -14.38 -15.58
N SER A 2 3.78 -14.55 -15.05
CA SER A 2 4.86 -13.52 -15.11
C SER A 2 5.40 -13.15 -16.50
N ARG A 3 5.35 -14.05 -17.49
CA ARG A 3 5.81 -13.79 -18.88
C ARG A 3 4.85 -12.98 -19.75
N TRP A 4 3.63 -12.70 -19.26
CA TRP A 4 2.55 -12.08 -20.04
C TRP A 4 2.54 -10.55 -19.90
N LEU A 5 2.87 -10.02 -18.72
CA LEU A 5 2.94 -8.58 -18.45
C LEU A 5 4.20 -7.90 -19.02
N SER A 6 5.30 -8.65 -19.21
CA SER A 6 6.60 -8.08 -19.64
C SER A 6 6.68 -7.68 -21.12
N LYS A 7 5.65 -7.97 -21.93
CA LYS A 7 5.68 -7.74 -23.39
C LYS A 7 4.88 -6.53 -23.89
N HIS A 8 4.07 -5.88 -23.05
CA HIS A 8 3.05 -4.94 -23.54
C HIS A 8 3.15 -3.57 -22.90
N LYS A 9 2.98 -2.51 -23.70
CA LYS A 9 3.33 -1.16 -23.29
C LYS A 9 2.17 -0.47 -22.51
N LEU A 10 2.21 -0.38 -21.17
CA LEU A 10 1.56 0.69 -20.38
C LEU A 10 1.68 2.05 -21.09
N GLN A 11 0.54 2.69 -21.33
CA GLN A 11 0.42 4.04 -21.89
C GLN A 11 -0.09 5.02 -20.84
N SER A 12 0.39 6.26 -20.89
CA SER A 12 -0.19 7.34 -20.11
C SER A 12 -1.44 7.81 -20.83
N TRP A 13 -2.62 7.36 -20.37
CA TRP A 13 -3.90 7.87 -20.90
C TRP A 13 -4.02 9.39 -20.75
N SER A 14 -3.25 10.02 -19.85
CA SER A 14 -3.29 11.45 -19.58
C SER A 14 -2.94 12.39 -20.76
N ALA A 15 -2.29 11.92 -21.83
CA ALA A 15 -1.91 12.79 -22.95
C ALA A 15 -3.01 12.98 -24.03
N SER A 16 -3.83 11.96 -24.31
CA SER A 16 -5.02 12.06 -25.21
C SER A 16 -6.01 10.91 -24.99
N ARG A 17 -6.95 11.06 -24.06
CA ARG A 17 -7.96 10.02 -23.75
C ARG A 17 -9.01 9.80 -24.85
N GLU A 18 -9.07 10.65 -25.87
CA GLU A 18 -10.06 10.56 -26.96
C GLU A 18 -9.87 9.32 -27.85
N GLU A 19 -8.62 8.87 -27.98
CA GLU A 19 -8.23 7.71 -28.79
C GLU A 19 -8.32 6.40 -28.01
N VAL A 20 -8.49 6.45 -26.69
CA VAL A 20 -8.56 5.26 -25.85
C VAL A 20 -9.85 4.49 -26.16
N ARG A 21 -9.70 3.17 -26.30
CA ARG A 21 -10.80 2.22 -26.47
C ARG A 21 -10.72 1.17 -25.38
N LEU A 22 -11.67 1.23 -24.46
CA LEU A 22 -11.84 0.32 -23.34
C LEU A 22 -12.61 -0.90 -23.82
N HIS A 23 -12.07 -2.08 -23.56
CA HIS A 23 -12.61 -3.31 -24.11
C HIS A 23 -13.13 -4.19 -22.98
N PHE A 24 -14.44 -4.44 -22.95
CA PHE A 24 -15.07 -5.20 -21.88
C PHE A 24 -16.26 -6.03 -22.35
N ARG A 25 -16.34 -7.27 -21.85
CA ARG A 25 -17.54 -8.10 -21.90
C ARG A 25 -17.64 -8.93 -20.63
N CYS A 26 -18.74 -8.78 -19.88
CA CYS A 26 -19.00 -9.64 -18.73
C CYS A 26 -19.14 -11.11 -19.19
N THR A 27 -18.32 -11.99 -18.63
CA THR A 27 -18.39 -13.45 -18.89
C THR A 27 -19.22 -14.21 -17.85
N ALA A 28 -19.85 -13.48 -16.91
CA ALA A 28 -20.53 -14.05 -15.74
C ALA A 28 -19.65 -15.03 -14.94
N CYS A 29 -18.35 -14.74 -14.84
CA CYS A 29 -17.38 -15.57 -14.11
C CYS A 29 -17.48 -15.46 -12.58
N GLY A 30 -18.13 -14.42 -12.06
CA GLY A 30 -18.29 -14.18 -10.62
C GLY A 30 -17.04 -13.65 -9.91
N LYS A 31 -15.93 -13.40 -10.61
CA LYS A 31 -14.67 -12.93 -10.01
C LYS A 31 -14.81 -11.58 -9.30
N CYS A 32 -15.61 -10.65 -9.83
CA CYS A 32 -15.93 -9.37 -9.17
C CYS A 32 -16.72 -9.54 -7.85
N CYS A 33 -17.31 -10.72 -7.62
CA CYS A 33 -17.97 -11.07 -6.36
C CYS A 33 -17.02 -11.77 -5.37
N THR A 34 -15.76 -12.02 -5.75
CA THR A 34 -14.73 -12.67 -4.92
C THR A 34 -13.70 -11.67 -4.42
N GLY A 35 -12.95 -12.01 -3.37
CA GLY A 35 -11.90 -11.18 -2.79
C GLY A 35 -12.14 -10.88 -1.31
N LYS A 36 -11.03 -10.67 -0.58
CA LYS A 36 -11.06 -10.24 0.82
C LYS A 36 -11.34 -8.73 0.85
N GLY A 37 -12.53 -8.32 1.28
CA GLY A 37 -12.84 -6.90 1.47
C GLY A 37 -13.53 -6.19 0.30
N GLY A 38 -14.05 -6.91 -0.70
CA GLY A 38 -15.02 -6.34 -1.64
C GLY A 38 -16.28 -5.90 -0.89
N ARG A 39 -16.40 -4.60 -0.62
CA ARG A 39 -17.51 -3.96 0.09
C ARG A 39 -18.49 -3.42 -0.93
N VAL A 40 -19.57 -4.16 -1.17
CA VAL A 40 -20.67 -3.67 -2.01
C VAL A 40 -21.55 -2.80 -1.12
N ARG A 41 -21.47 -1.49 -1.29
CA ARG A 41 -22.35 -0.52 -0.65
C ARG A 41 -23.76 -0.69 -1.20
N VAL A 42 -24.74 -0.60 -0.32
CA VAL A 42 -26.16 -0.56 -0.67
C VAL A 42 -26.85 0.56 0.11
N ASN A 43 -27.75 1.29 -0.56
CA ASN A 43 -28.62 2.26 0.10
C ASN A 43 -29.99 1.64 0.46
N ASP A 44 -30.89 2.42 1.04
CA ASP A 44 -32.17 1.90 1.52
C ASP A 44 -33.08 1.48 0.36
N ARG A 45 -33.06 2.20 -0.78
CA ARG A 45 -33.83 1.82 -1.98
C ARG A 45 -33.37 0.49 -2.57
N GLU A 46 -32.07 0.29 -2.69
CA GLU A 46 -31.51 -0.99 -3.18
C GLU A 46 -31.79 -2.14 -2.20
N ILE A 47 -31.83 -1.86 -0.89
CA ILE A 47 -32.22 -2.85 0.12
C ILE A 47 -33.68 -3.27 -0.08
N GLU A 48 -34.59 -2.35 -0.42
CA GLU A 48 -36.00 -2.68 -0.72
C GLU A 48 -36.09 -3.66 -1.91
N GLU A 49 -35.38 -3.38 -3.01
CA GLU A 49 -35.34 -4.23 -4.20
C GLU A 49 -34.75 -5.63 -3.91
N LEU A 50 -33.62 -5.66 -3.20
CA LEU A 50 -32.96 -6.90 -2.81
C LEU A 50 -33.81 -7.73 -1.83
N ALA A 51 -34.50 -7.09 -0.89
CA ALA A 51 -35.41 -7.75 0.04
C ALA A 51 -36.59 -8.40 -0.70
N ALA A 52 -37.17 -7.70 -1.69
CA ALA A 52 -38.24 -8.24 -2.52
C ALA A 52 -37.79 -9.50 -3.29
N VAL A 53 -36.63 -9.46 -3.95
CA VAL A 53 -36.13 -10.61 -4.74
C VAL A 53 -35.69 -11.79 -3.86
N THR A 54 -35.31 -11.52 -2.60
CA THR A 54 -34.96 -12.57 -1.64
C THR A 54 -36.14 -13.05 -0.78
N ASN A 55 -37.37 -12.59 -1.07
CA ASN A 55 -38.59 -12.88 -0.30
C ASN A 55 -38.40 -12.65 1.21
N SER A 56 -37.71 -11.58 1.58
CA SER A 56 -37.45 -11.18 2.96
C SER A 56 -38.10 -9.83 3.27
N THR A 57 -38.44 -9.58 4.53
CA THR A 57 -38.74 -8.20 4.95
C THR A 57 -37.47 -7.34 4.94
N ILE A 58 -37.60 -6.02 4.84
CA ILE A 58 -36.45 -5.09 4.88
C ILE A 58 -35.61 -5.28 6.16
N ILE A 59 -36.28 -5.49 7.30
CA ILE A 59 -35.63 -5.71 8.60
C ILE A 59 -34.82 -7.01 8.60
N GLU A 60 -35.42 -8.10 8.12
CA GLU A 60 -34.72 -9.38 7.99
C GLU A 60 -33.57 -9.30 7.01
N PHE A 61 -33.75 -8.59 5.90
CA PHE A 61 -32.72 -8.41 4.90
C PHE A 61 -31.50 -7.69 5.49
N LYS A 62 -31.71 -6.53 6.11
CA LYS A 62 -30.64 -5.76 6.79
C LYS A 62 -29.91 -6.63 7.81
N ARG A 63 -30.66 -7.35 8.65
CA ARG A 63 -30.07 -8.23 9.68
C ARG A 63 -29.24 -9.36 9.07
N ASN A 64 -29.76 -10.02 8.04
CA ASN A 64 -29.19 -11.28 7.54
C ASN A 64 -28.08 -11.03 6.53
N PHE A 65 -28.23 -10.03 5.65
CA PHE A 65 -27.40 -9.83 4.47
C PHE A 65 -26.56 -8.56 4.47
N THR A 66 -26.76 -7.61 5.39
CA THR A 66 -25.95 -6.39 5.45
C THR A 66 -25.24 -6.20 6.79
N HIS A 67 -24.21 -5.37 6.80
CA HIS A 67 -23.65 -4.80 8.02
C HIS A 67 -23.52 -3.29 7.87
N ALA A 68 -23.66 -2.58 8.98
CA ALA A 68 -23.53 -1.13 9.03
C ALA A 68 -22.08 -0.75 9.34
N ILE A 69 -21.53 0.23 8.63
CA ILE A 69 -20.23 0.83 8.92
C ILE A 69 -20.39 2.36 8.95
N GLU A 70 -19.78 2.98 9.95
CA GLU A 70 -19.63 4.43 9.98
C GLU A 70 -18.52 4.82 8.98
N ASP A 71 -18.88 5.63 7.99
CA ASP A 71 -17.94 6.12 7.00
C ASP A 71 -18.03 7.64 6.88
N THR A 72 -16.96 8.29 6.41
CA THR A 72 -16.95 9.73 6.15
C THR A 72 -17.21 9.96 4.68
N VAL A 73 -18.38 10.49 4.35
CA VAL A 73 -18.77 10.79 2.96
C VAL A 73 -19.09 12.26 2.82
N SER A 74 -18.42 12.90 1.86
CA SER A 74 -18.47 14.34 1.64
C SER A 74 -18.17 15.14 2.91
N GLY A 75 -17.17 14.69 3.67
CA GLY A 75 -16.72 15.32 4.93
C GLY A 75 -17.65 15.10 6.13
N ARG A 76 -18.72 14.31 6.00
CA ARG A 76 -19.68 14.04 7.08
C ARG A 76 -19.69 12.56 7.44
N LYS A 77 -19.70 12.25 8.73
CA LYS A 77 -19.92 10.88 9.21
C LYS A 77 -21.35 10.45 8.86
N LYS A 78 -21.48 9.40 8.06
CA LYS A 78 -22.74 8.78 7.68
C LYS A 78 -22.67 7.28 7.97
N MET A 79 -23.78 6.72 8.41
CA MET A 79 -23.92 5.27 8.50
C MET A 79 -24.19 4.71 7.10
N GLN A 80 -23.43 3.69 6.73
CA GLN A 80 -23.48 3.05 5.43
C GLN A 80 -23.82 1.57 5.57
N PHE A 81 -24.70 1.02 4.73
CA PHE A 81 -24.92 -0.42 4.65
C PHE A 81 -24.04 -1.03 3.57
N MET A 82 -23.48 -2.20 3.87
CA MET A 82 -22.73 -3.01 2.92
C MET A 82 -23.24 -4.44 2.94
N LEU A 83 -23.20 -5.11 1.80
CA LEU A 83 -23.49 -6.53 1.72
C LEU A 83 -22.42 -7.34 2.47
N LYS A 84 -22.87 -8.31 3.26
CA LYS A 84 -21.99 -9.26 3.95
C LYS A 84 -21.23 -10.13 2.94
N GLN A 85 -20.07 -10.59 3.38
CA GLN A 85 -19.34 -11.66 2.71
C GLN A 85 -19.71 -13.03 3.29
N SER A 86 -19.26 -14.10 2.62
CA SER A 86 -19.27 -15.47 3.14
C SER A 86 -18.57 -15.57 4.51
N PRO A 87 -18.80 -16.65 5.29
CA PRO A 87 -18.18 -16.82 6.61
C PRO A 87 -16.64 -16.73 6.60
N ASN A 88 -16.00 -17.16 5.51
CA ASN A 88 -14.55 -17.07 5.30
C ASN A 88 -14.08 -15.73 4.67
N GLN A 89 -14.98 -14.74 4.55
CA GLN A 89 -14.69 -13.38 4.11
C GLN A 89 -13.96 -13.31 2.76
N ASN A 90 -14.39 -14.14 1.80
CA ASN A 90 -13.70 -14.27 0.51
C ASN A 90 -14.61 -14.06 -0.70
N GLN A 91 -15.92 -13.94 -0.51
CA GLN A 91 -16.87 -13.66 -1.58
C GLN A 91 -18.16 -13.03 -1.04
N CYS A 92 -18.91 -12.35 -1.90
CA CYS A 92 -20.24 -11.80 -1.60
C CYS A 92 -21.21 -12.91 -1.15
N VAL A 93 -22.08 -12.60 -0.19
CA VAL A 93 -23.11 -13.52 0.34
C VAL A 93 -24.05 -14.08 -0.74
N PHE A 94 -24.25 -13.35 -1.84
CA PHE A 94 -25.10 -13.77 -2.97
C PHE A 94 -24.36 -14.52 -4.08
N LEU A 95 -23.06 -14.79 -3.96
CA LEU A 95 -22.35 -15.61 -4.94
C LEU A 95 -22.70 -17.09 -4.73
N LYS A 96 -23.28 -17.73 -5.76
CA LYS A 96 -23.60 -19.16 -5.81
C LYS A 96 -22.87 -19.83 -6.98
N GLY A 97 -21.85 -20.63 -6.66
CA GLY A 97 -20.91 -21.10 -7.68
C GLY A 97 -20.21 -19.90 -8.32
N SER A 98 -20.33 -19.73 -9.63
CA SER A 98 -19.81 -18.57 -10.37
C SER A 98 -20.86 -17.49 -10.67
N LYS A 99 -22.09 -17.63 -10.18
CA LYS A 99 -23.23 -16.75 -10.55
C LYS A 99 -23.78 -16.00 -9.34
N CYS A 100 -24.14 -14.73 -9.54
CA CYS A 100 -24.87 -13.96 -8.55
C CYS A 100 -26.32 -14.46 -8.45
N SER A 101 -26.80 -14.79 -7.26
CA SER A 101 -28.18 -15.25 -7.05
C SER A 101 -29.22 -14.13 -7.16
N VAL A 102 -28.79 -12.87 -7.14
CA VAL A 102 -29.63 -11.67 -7.28
C VAL A 102 -29.20 -10.85 -8.50
N TYR A 103 -28.84 -11.52 -9.60
CA TYR A 103 -28.22 -10.86 -10.77
C TYR A 103 -29.04 -9.72 -11.36
N GLU A 104 -30.37 -9.86 -11.42
CA GLU A 104 -31.27 -8.83 -11.93
C GLU A 104 -31.42 -7.66 -10.93
N ALA A 105 -31.35 -7.93 -9.63
CA ALA A 105 -31.41 -6.93 -8.56
C ALA A 105 -30.02 -6.46 -8.09
N ARG A 106 -29.02 -6.52 -8.97
CA ARG A 106 -27.66 -6.06 -8.62
C ARG A 106 -27.71 -4.59 -8.21
N PRO A 107 -27.09 -4.21 -7.08
CA PRO A 107 -26.89 -2.81 -6.72
C PRO A 107 -26.15 -2.03 -7.79
N THR A 108 -26.28 -0.71 -7.75
CA THR A 108 -25.61 0.28 -8.61
C THR A 108 -24.12 -0.01 -8.73
N GLN A 109 -23.40 -0.17 -7.61
CA GLN A 109 -21.98 -0.50 -7.61
C GLN A 109 -21.66 -1.78 -8.41
N CYS A 110 -22.52 -2.81 -8.34
CA CYS A 110 -22.34 -4.06 -9.08
C CYS A 110 -22.74 -3.95 -10.57
N ARG A 111 -23.64 -3.03 -10.92
CA ARG A 111 -24.09 -2.77 -12.29
C ARG A 111 -23.09 -1.93 -13.08
N THR A 112 -22.48 -0.95 -12.42
CA THR A 112 -21.50 -0.03 -13.03
C THR A 112 -20.11 -0.65 -13.20
N PHE A 113 -19.84 -1.85 -12.68
CA PHE A 113 -18.56 -2.54 -12.91
C PHE A 113 -18.39 -2.89 -14.41
N PRO A 114 -17.23 -2.61 -15.05
CA PRO A 114 -15.96 -2.15 -14.49
C PRO A 114 -15.71 -0.64 -14.64
N TRP A 115 -16.72 0.17 -14.90
CA TRP A 115 -16.63 1.60 -15.19
C TRP A 115 -16.44 2.49 -13.95
N TRP A 116 -15.85 1.93 -12.89
CA TRP A 116 -15.58 2.69 -11.68
C TRP A 116 -14.44 3.69 -11.91
N PRO A 117 -14.48 4.89 -11.30
CA PRO A 117 -13.47 5.93 -11.48
C PRO A 117 -12.04 5.41 -11.29
N GLN A 118 -11.81 4.56 -10.29
CA GLN A 118 -10.51 3.97 -9.98
C GLN A 118 -9.93 3.12 -11.12
N HIS A 119 -10.76 2.49 -11.97
CA HIS A 119 -10.28 1.72 -13.11
C HIS A 119 -9.98 2.60 -14.34
N LEU A 120 -10.53 3.82 -14.36
CA LEU A 120 -10.50 4.73 -15.51
C LEU A 120 -9.43 5.81 -15.41
N VAL A 121 -8.67 5.84 -14.31
CA VAL A 121 -7.59 6.81 -14.07
C VAL A 121 -6.47 6.67 -15.10
N SER A 122 -6.05 5.44 -15.42
CA SER A 122 -5.00 5.18 -16.40
C SER A 122 -4.99 3.73 -16.91
N ASP A 123 -4.21 3.48 -17.97
CA ASP A 123 -3.97 2.13 -18.50
C ASP A 123 -3.41 1.18 -17.45
N TYR A 124 -2.63 1.70 -16.51
CA TYR A 124 -2.14 0.94 -15.36
C TYR A 124 -3.30 0.44 -14.50
N ASP A 125 -4.27 1.29 -14.17
CA ASP A 125 -5.40 0.92 -13.31
C ASP A 125 -6.37 -0.02 -14.05
N TRP A 126 -6.52 0.14 -15.36
CA TRP A 126 -7.29 -0.77 -16.22
C TRP A 126 -6.64 -2.15 -16.34
N GLN A 127 -5.32 -2.20 -16.50
CA GLN A 127 -4.53 -3.44 -16.48
C GLN A 127 -4.65 -4.14 -15.12
N LEU A 128 -4.63 -3.38 -14.02
CA LEU A 128 -4.82 -3.92 -12.68
C LEU A 128 -6.22 -4.54 -12.53
N ALA A 129 -7.27 -3.84 -12.96
CA ALA A 129 -8.63 -4.36 -12.97
C ALA A 129 -8.76 -5.64 -13.82
N ALA A 130 -8.04 -5.73 -14.93
CA ALA A 130 -8.00 -6.93 -15.79
C ALA A 130 -7.41 -8.16 -15.10
N THR A 131 -6.57 -7.99 -14.07
CA THR A 131 -6.09 -9.12 -13.27
C THR A 131 -7.19 -9.74 -12.41
N GLU A 132 -8.23 -8.97 -12.09
CA GLU A 132 -9.37 -9.39 -11.28
C GLU A 132 -10.59 -9.76 -12.13
N CYS A 133 -10.64 -9.34 -13.40
CA CYS A 133 -11.72 -9.66 -14.33
C CYS A 133 -11.22 -10.06 -15.72
N GLU A 134 -11.47 -11.32 -16.09
CA GLU A 134 -11.13 -11.85 -17.42
C GLU A 134 -11.95 -11.22 -18.57
N GLY A 135 -13.06 -10.56 -18.23
CA GLY A 135 -13.89 -9.85 -19.19
C GLY A 135 -13.29 -8.52 -19.65
N ILE A 136 -12.33 -7.99 -18.88
CA ILE A 136 -11.58 -6.78 -19.24
C ILE A 136 -10.42 -7.20 -20.14
N GLN A 137 -10.40 -6.65 -21.36
CA GLN A 137 -9.24 -6.80 -22.22
C GLN A 137 -8.37 -5.56 -22.11
N ALA A 138 -7.27 -5.72 -21.37
CA ALA A 138 -6.25 -4.70 -21.20
C ALA A 138 -5.37 -4.48 -22.44
N HIS A 139 -5.54 -5.29 -23.50
CA HIS A 139 -4.66 -5.27 -24.66
C HIS A 139 -5.44 -5.36 -25.98
N SER A 140 -4.94 -4.68 -27.01
CA SER A 140 -5.37 -4.84 -28.41
C SER A 140 -4.77 -6.11 -29.04
N VAL A 141 -4.98 -7.28 -28.45
CA VAL A 141 -4.47 -8.54 -29.02
C VAL A 141 -5.52 -9.17 -29.92
N LYS A 142 -5.34 -8.96 -31.24
CA LYS A 142 -6.10 -9.53 -32.37
C LYS A 142 -7.60 -9.24 -32.32
N LYS A 143 -8.15 -8.83 -33.47
CA LYS A 143 -9.60 -8.77 -33.69
C LYS A 143 -10.23 -10.14 -33.36
N HIS A 144 -10.70 -10.33 -32.14
CA HIS A 144 -11.95 -11.03 -31.97
C HIS A 144 -13.00 -10.03 -32.44
N ASP A 145 -13.54 -10.24 -33.64
CA ASP A 145 -14.41 -9.29 -34.35
C ASP A 145 -15.68 -8.89 -33.56
N ASP A 146 -15.98 -9.55 -32.42
CA ASP A 146 -17.20 -9.32 -31.65
C ASP A 146 -17.03 -8.53 -30.35
N MET A 147 -15.83 -8.26 -29.84
CA MET A 147 -15.69 -7.76 -28.47
C MET A 147 -15.99 -6.24 -28.38
N PRO A 148 -16.90 -5.79 -27.49
CA PRO A 148 -17.30 -4.39 -27.43
C PRO A 148 -16.13 -3.46 -27.07
N ALA A 149 -16.05 -2.33 -27.77
CA ALA A 149 -15.09 -1.27 -27.51
C ALA A 149 -15.85 0.01 -27.15
N PHE A 150 -15.48 0.62 -26.04
CA PHE A 150 -16.09 1.81 -25.48
C PHE A 150 -15.08 2.96 -25.47
N SER A 151 -15.49 4.14 -25.89
CA SER A 151 -14.77 5.39 -25.64
C SER A 151 -14.99 5.86 -24.21
N PHE A 152 -14.21 6.84 -23.75
CA PHE A 152 -14.49 7.50 -22.47
C PHE A 152 -15.90 8.10 -22.43
N ASN A 153 -16.36 8.73 -23.52
CA ASN A 153 -17.69 9.34 -23.55
C ASN A 153 -18.81 8.29 -23.37
N ASP A 154 -18.59 7.05 -23.81
CA ASP A 154 -19.57 5.97 -23.66
C ASP A 154 -19.69 5.48 -22.21
N VAL A 155 -18.62 5.60 -21.40
CA VAL A 155 -18.57 5.05 -20.03
C VAL A 155 -18.72 6.09 -18.93
N ILE A 156 -18.42 7.36 -19.21
CA ILE A 156 -18.54 8.46 -18.23
C ILE A 156 -19.92 8.53 -17.54
N PRO A 157 -21.05 8.31 -18.24
CA PRO A 157 -22.36 8.23 -17.58
C PRO A 157 -22.41 7.20 -16.45
N GLU A 158 -21.88 5.99 -16.68
CA GLU A 158 -21.82 4.92 -15.66
C GLU A 158 -20.89 5.27 -14.50
N THR A 159 -19.79 5.97 -14.79
CA THR A 159 -18.85 6.47 -13.78
C THR A 159 -19.52 7.50 -12.86
N LEU A 160 -20.29 8.43 -13.42
CA LEU A 160 -21.03 9.43 -12.64
C LEU A 160 -22.12 8.78 -11.79
N VAL A 161 -22.86 7.82 -12.34
CA VAL A 161 -23.86 7.04 -11.58
C VAL A 161 -23.20 6.34 -10.39
N TYR A 162 -22.01 5.76 -10.58
CA TYR A 162 -21.23 5.20 -9.48
C TYR A 162 -20.87 6.27 -8.43
N ASP A 163 -20.37 7.43 -8.83
CA ASP A 163 -19.95 8.48 -7.89
C ASP A 163 -21.12 9.04 -7.08
N ILE A 164 -22.26 9.31 -7.72
CA ILE A 164 -23.49 9.75 -7.03
C ILE A 164 -23.91 8.70 -5.99
N HIS A 165 -23.89 7.42 -6.35
CA HIS A 165 -24.19 6.33 -5.43
C HIS A 165 -23.22 6.29 -4.23
N GLN A 166 -21.92 6.45 -4.50
CA GLN A 166 -20.90 6.44 -3.44
C GLN A 166 -20.96 7.67 -2.53
N SER A 167 -21.47 8.81 -3.02
CA SER A 167 -21.76 10.01 -2.20
C SER A 167 -22.89 9.77 -1.16
N GLY A 168 -23.61 8.67 -1.32
CA GLY A 168 -24.62 8.19 -0.40
C GLY A 168 -26.00 8.77 -0.58
N GLU A 169 -26.29 9.19 -1.81
CA GLU A 169 -27.65 9.44 -2.24
C GLU A 169 -28.47 8.14 -2.27
N ASN A 170 -29.77 8.28 -2.05
CA ASN A 170 -30.68 7.17 -1.83
C ASN A 170 -31.55 6.91 -3.07
N PHE A 171 -30.91 6.47 -4.15
CA PHE A 171 -31.54 6.14 -5.43
C PHE A 171 -31.15 4.73 -5.88
N THR A 172 -32.04 4.04 -6.60
CA THR A 172 -31.70 2.81 -7.32
C THR A 172 -30.89 3.13 -8.57
N TYR A 173 -30.30 2.11 -9.19
CA TYR A 173 -29.57 2.31 -10.47
C TYR A 173 -30.49 2.88 -11.55
N ASP A 174 -31.72 2.36 -11.68
CA ASP A 174 -32.65 2.79 -12.72
C ASP A 174 -33.13 4.23 -12.48
N GLU A 175 -33.35 4.62 -11.22
CA GLU A 175 -33.64 6.01 -10.83
C GLU A 175 -32.48 6.97 -11.15
N LEU A 176 -31.23 6.55 -10.89
CA LEU A 176 -30.05 7.35 -11.24
C LEU A 176 -29.89 7.52 -12.76
N GLN A 177 -30.20 6.49 -13.54
CA GLN A 177 -30.18 6.56 -14.99
C GLN A 177 -31.26 7.51 -15.52
N GLU A 178 -32.44 7.54 -14.90
CA GLU A 178 -33.50 8.51 -15.24
C GLU A 178 -33.09 9.93 -14.88
N LEU A 179 -32.62 10.16 -13.65
CA LEU A 179 -32.11 11.46 -13.21
C LEU A 179 -31.01 11.97 -14.14
N LEU A 180 -30.12 11.09 -14.59
CA LEU A 180 -29.03 11.46 -15.49
C LEU A 180 -29.52 11.85 -16.88
N ARG A 181 -30.56 11.18 -17.41
CA ARG A 181 -31.19 11.57 -18.68
C ARG A 181 -31.81 12.96 -18.57
N ASP A 182 -32.58 13.20 -17.51
CA ASP A 182 -33.22 14.49 -17.26
C ASP A 182 -32.17 15.60 -17.10
N LEU A 183 -31.08 15.31 -16.37
CA LEU A 183 -29.97 16.24 -16.17
C LEU A 183 -29.26 16.61 -17.48
N GLN A 184 -29.09 15.66 -18.40
CA GLN A 184 -28.52 15.92 -19.71
C GLN A 184 -29.42 16.77 -20.61
N GLU A 185 -30.75 16.72 -20.43
CA GLU A 185 -31.69 17.59 -21.16
C GLU A 185 -31.62 19.05 -20.67
N VAL A 186 -31.51 19.26 -19.35
CA VAL A 186 -31.47 20.61 -18.76
C VAL A 186 -30.06 21.22 -18.78
N GLU A 187 -29.02 20.40 -18.67
CA GLU A 187 -27.62 20.80 -18.68
C GLU A 187 -26.80 19.97 -19.70
N PRO A 188 -26.85 20.29 -20.99
CA PRO A 188 -26.20 19.49 -22.04
C PRO A 188 -24.69 19.30 -21.88
N ASN A 189 -24.03 20.16 -21.11
CA ASN A 189 -22.58 20.12 -20.87
C ASN A 189 -22.19 19.35 -19.60
N VAL A 190 -23.14 18.86 -18.80
CA VAL A 190 -22.84 18.24 -17.49
C VAL A 190 -21.88 17.05 -17.60
N MET A 191 -21.98 16.25 -18.66
CA MET A 191 -21.05 15.13 -18.89
C MET A 191 -19.65 15.60 -19.28
N ALA A 192 -19.55 16.66 -20.07
CA ALA A 192 -18.27 17.24 -20.44
C ALA A 192 -17.58 17.88 -19.23
N GLN A 193 -18.35 18.55 -18.37
CA GLN A 193 -17.86 19.16 -17.12
C GLN A 193 -17.37 18.11 -16.13
N TYR A 194 -18.19 17.10 -15.82
CA TYR A 194 -17.79 16.00 -14.94
C TYR A 194 -16.57 15.26 -15.48
N LYS A 195 -16.54 14.99 -16.80
CA LYS A 195 -15.36 14.40 -17.44
C LYS A 195 -14.13 15.29 -17.20
N ALA A 196 -14.20 16.58 -17.49
CA ALA A 196 -13.07 17.50 -17.30
C ALA A 196 -12.57 17.50 -15.85
N GLU A 197 -13.47 17.59 -14.88
CA GLU A 197 -13.17 17.52 -13.44
C GLU A 197 -12.51 16.18 -13.08
N PHE A 198 -13.03 15.05 -13.57
CA PHE A 198 -12.43 13.74 -13.37
C PHE A 198 -11.00 13.67 -13.94
N LEU A 199 -10.76 14.23 -15.13
CA LEU A 199 -9.42 14.26 -15.74
C LEU A 199 -8.42 15.11 -14.95
N GLU A 200 -8.88 16.24 -14.40
CA GLU A 200 -8.08 17.17 -13.62
C GLU A 200 -7.72 16.56 -12.25
N ASN A 201 -8.72 15.97 -11.58
CA ASN A 201 -8.59 15.44 -10.24
C ASN A 201 -7.94 14.05 -10.19
N PHE A 202 -8.08 13.24 -11.25
CA PHE A 202 -7.60 11.85 -11.26
C PHE A 202 -6.72 11.58 -12.48
N SER A 203 -5.41 11.66 -12.26
CA SER A 203 -4.42 11.35 -13.29
C SER A 203 -3.24 10.56 -12.77
N ARG A 204 -2.78 9.63 -13.59
CA ARG A 204 -1.45 9.03 -13.49
C ARG A 204 -0.66 9.36 -14.74
N ASN A 205 0.56 9.84 -14.55
CA ASN A 205 1.50 10.20 -15.59
C ASN A 205 2.69 9.26 -15.55
N ILE A 206 2.93 8.54 -16.64
CA ILE A 206 4.12 7.69 -16.76
C ILE A 206 5.34 8.59 -17.01
N ILE A 207 6.24 8.65 -16.04
CA ILE A 207 7.47 9.47 -16.10
C ILE A 207 8.59 8.71 -16.79
N PHE A 208 8.66 7.41 -16.53
CA PHE A 208 9.67 6.53 -17.12
C PHE A 208 9.15 5.12 -17.18
N ARG A 209 9.67 4.38 -18.17
CA ARG A 209 9.37 2.98 -18.31
C ARG A 209 10.42 2.22 -19.09
N ASN A 210 10.71 1.01 -18.63
CA ASN A 210 11.43 -0.01 -19.38
C ASN A 210 10.66 -1.35 -19.31
N GLU A 211 11.31 -2.45 -19.68
CA GLU A 211 10.70 -3.81 -19.66
C GLU A 211 10.36 -4.28 -18.24
N ASN A 212 11.07 -3.81 -17.22
CA ASN A 212 10.99 -4.31 -15.84
C ASN A 212 10.22 -3.37 -14.89
N ILE A 213 10.36 -2.05 -15.04
CA ILE A 213 9.89 -1.04 -14.09
C ILE A 213 9.14 0.07 -14.82
N THR A 214 8.10 0.58 -14.17
CA THR A 214 7.40 1.82 -14.54
C THR A 214 7.41 2.79 -13.38
N VAL A 215 7.76 4.05 -13.65
CA VAL A 215 7.71 5.18 -12.71
C VAL A 215 6.50 6.04 -13.04
N ILE A 216 5.69 6.32 -12.03
CA ILE A 216 4.37 6.93 -12.19
C ILE A 216 4.22 8.09 -11.21
N ASP A 217 3.80 9.25 -11.72
CA ASP A 217 3.32 10.34 -10.90
C ASP A 217 1.80 10.28 -10.81
N SER A 218 1.25 10.32 -9.60
CA SER A 218 -0.19 10.17 -9.35
C SER A 218 -0.74 11.43 -8.69
N ASN A 219 -1.78 12.00 -9.29
CA ASN A 219 -2.54 13.14 -8.77
C ASN A 219 -3.98 12.67 -8.50
N PHE A 220 -4.41 12.77 -7.24
CA PHE A 220 -5.70 12.24 -6.78
C PHE A 220 -6.42 13.26 -5.88
N ASN A 221 -7.23 14.15 -6.46
CA ASN A 221 -8.00 15.18 -5.76
C ASN A 221 -7.14 16.22 -4.99
N ASP A 222 -7.75 17.35 -4.63
CA ASP A 222 -7.05 18.54 -4.13
C ASP A 222 -6.35 18.35 -2.77
N ASP A 223 -6.88 17.49 -1.91
CA ASP A 223 -6.36 17.20 -0.57
C ASP A 223 -5.18 16.21 -0.56
N SER A 224 -4.97 15.43 -1.63
CA SER A 224 -3.85 14.49 -1.67
C SER A 224 -2.59 15.16 -2.23
N LYS A 225 -1.44 14.78 -1.66
CA LYS A 225 -0.15 15.17 -2.23
C LYS A 225 0.02 14.46 -3.56
N LEU A 226 0.45 15.19 -4.58
CA LEU A 226 0.99 14.60 -5.80
C LEU A 226 2.11 13.63 -5.40
N THR A 227 2.05 12.37 -5.82
CA THR A 227 3.06 11.37 -5.45
C THR A 227 3.81 10.85 -6.66
N ARG A 228 5.02 10.36 -6.45
CA ARG A 228 5.79 9.55 -7.39
C ARG A 228 6.02 8.18 -6.79
N CYS A 229 5.70 7.14 -7.53
CA CYS A 229 6.04 5.78 -7.18
C CYS A 229 6.69 5.04 -8.34
N PHE A 230 7.23 3.86 -8.05
CA PHE A 230 7.55 2.89 -9.09
C PHE A 230 6.94 1.54 -8.77
N VAL A 231 6.66 0.79 -9.83
CA VAL A 231 6.12 -0.57 -9.80
C VAL A 231 6.94 -1.47 -10.70
N PHE A 232 7.03 -2.74 -10.34
CA PHE A 232 7.54 -3.77 -11.23
C PHE A 232 6.43 -4.21 -12.21
N ASN A 233 6.76 -4.27 -13.50
CA ASN A 233 5.77 -4.53 -14.55
C ASN A 233 5.12 -5.93 -14.43
N ASP A 234 5.79 -6.91 -13.82
CA ASP A 234 5.27 -8.26 -13.60
C ASP A 234 4.39 -8.40 -12.33
N ARG A 235 4.31 -7.34 -11.51
CA ARG A 235 3.57 -7.28 -10.23
C ARG A 235 3.09 -5.84 -9.99
N LEU A 236 2.25 -5.37 -10.89
CA LEU A 236 1.67 -4.02 -10.84
C LEU A 236 0.96 -3.72 -9.51
N HIS A 237 0.39 -4.72 -8.85
CA HIS A 237 -0.30 -4.54 -7.56
C HIS A 237 0.62 -4.21 -6.38
N LEU A 238 1.95 -4.26 -6.53
CA LEU A 238 2.92 -4.00 -5.47
C LEU A 238 3.68 -2.69 -5.73
N THR A 239 3.24 -1.63 -5.07
CA THR A 239 3.99 -0.36 -5.00
C THR A 239 5.22 -0.55 -4.13
N GLN A 240 6.40 -0.39 -4.72
CA GLN A 240 7.68 -0.60 -4.02
C GLN A 240 8.09 0.59 -3.16
N SER A 241 7.99 1.80 -3.71
CA SER A 241 8.36 3.03 -3.02
C SER A 241 7.49 4.16 -3.52
N GLU A 242 7.08 5.03 -2.61
CA GLU A 242 6.25 6.19 -2.90
C GLU A 242 6.78 7.42 -2.17
N VAL A 243 6.85 8.55 -2.86
CA VAL A 243 7.32 9.82 -2.32
C VAL A 243 6.37 10.94 -2.73
N ALA A 244 6.15 11.91 -1.84
CA ALA A 244 5.39 13.10 -2.17
C ALA A 244 6.23 14.06 -3.04
N LEU A 245 5.55 14.80 -3.91
CA LEU A 245 6.13 15.82 -4.77
C LEU A 245 5.56 17.18 -4.38
N VAL A 246 6.39 18.22 -4.48
CA VAL A 246 5.95 19.60 -4.34
C VAL A 246 5.18 20.00 -5.61
N LYS A 247 3.92 20.42 -5.47
CA LYS A 247 3.12 20.93 -6.59
C LYS A 247 3.82 22.18 -7.16
N LYS A 248 4.30 22.08 -8.41
CA LYS A 248 4.88 23.19 -9.19
C LYS A 248 4.29 23.17 -10.62
N PRO A 249 4.37 24.27 -11.40
CA PRO A 249 3.95 24.29 -12.81
C PRO A 249 4.59 23.15 -13.62
N ILE A 250 3.86 22.64 -14.62
CA ILE A 250 4.18 21.43 -15.38
C ILE A 250 5.60 21.47 -16.00
N ASP A 251 6.08 22.65 -16.38
CA ASP A 251 7.37 22.84 -17.05
C ASP A 251 8.59 22.97 -16.12
N SER A 252 8.40 22.79 -14.80
CA SER A 252 9.49 22.90 -13.82
C SER A 252 9.95 21.53 -13.31
N GLU A 253 11.25 21.44 -12.98
CA GLU A 253 11.80 20.24 -12.33
C GLU A 253 11.06 20.01 -11.00
N ARG A 254 10.36 18.87 -10.90
CA ARG A 254 9.58 18.53 -9.71
C ARG A 254 10.52 18.28 -8.53
N GLU A 255 10.23 18.93 -7.41
CA GLU A 255 10.95 18.70 -6.16
C GLU A 255 10.25 17.64 -5.30
N PHE A 256 11.03 16.89 -4.53
CA PHE A 256 10.52 15.86 -3.62
C PHE A 256 10.19 16.47 -2.27
N ASP A 257 8.95 16.33 -1.82
CA ASP A 257 8.54 16.67 -0.47
C ASP A 257 8.97 15.57 0.49
N ARG A 258 10.06 15.84 1.21
CA ARG A 258 10.61 14.94 2.24
C ARG A 258 10.11 15.26 3.64
N SER A 259 9.10 16.13 3.82
CA SER A 259 8.59 16.50 5.15
C SER A 259 7.85 15.36 5.85
N SER A 260 7.36 14.37 5.10
CA SER A 260 6.55 13.26 5.61
C SER A 260 6.80 11.98 4.82
N LEU A 261 6.59 10.82 5.46
CA LEU A 261 6.53 9.50 4.81
C LEU A 261 5.08 9.13 4.50
N LEU A 262 4.83 8.59 3.30
CA LEU A 262 3.49 8.19 2.86
C LEU A 262 3.09 6.78 3.32
N LEU A 263 4.07 5.89 3.48
CA LEU A 263 3.83 4.50 3.88
C LEU A 263 3.93 4.34 5.40
N ASP A 264 2.89 3.77 6.02
CA ASP A 264 2.87 3.48 7.47
C ASP A 264 4.01 2.55 7.90
N VAL A 265 4.45 1.64 7.02
CA VAL A 265 5.60 0.76 7.31
C VAL A 265 6.91 1.53 7.38
N HIS A 266 7.15 2.50 6.48
CA HIS A 266 8.34 3.36 6.55
C HIS A 266 8.32 4.23 7.80
N ARG A 267 7.15 4.74 8.18
CA ARG A 267 6.97 5.46 9.46
C ARG A 267 7.29 4.54 10.65
N ALA A 268 6.79 3.30 10.66
CA ALA A 268 7.08 2.34 11.71
C ALA A 268 8.57 1.99 11.82
N LEU A 269 9.28 1.85 10.70
CA LEU A 269 10.73 1.62 10.67
C LEU A 269 11.55 2.79 11.26
N CYS A 270 10.95 3.99 11.41
CA CYS A 270 11.57 5.11 12.10
C CYS A 270 11.48 5.01 13.64
N LEU A 271 10.60 4.19 14.22
CA LEU A 271 10.39 4.11 15.68
C LEU A 271 11.69 3.92 16.51
N PRO A 272 12.65 3.06 16.10
CA PRO A 272 13.86 2.84 16.87
C PRO A 272 14.73 4.07 17.11
N PHE A 273 14.62 5.12 16.28
CA PHE A 273 15.34 6.38 16.51
C PHE A 273 14.97 7.05 17.84
N ALA A 274 13.79 6.76 18.41
CA ALA A 274 13.43 7.22 19.75
C ALA A 274 14.04 6.38 20.88
N TRP A 275 14.51 5.16 20.58
CA TRP A 275 14.90 4.16 21.57
C TRP A 275 16.42 3.99 21.69
N LEU A 276 17.18 4.36 20.65
CA LEU A 276 18.65 4.32 20.68
C LEU A 276 19.23 5.13 21.86
N CYS A 277 18.55 6.18 22.32
CA CYS A 277 19.00 7.05 23.42
C CYS A 277 18.86 6.46 24.82
N LYS A 278 18.18 5.31 24.99
CA LYS A 278 17.87 4.75 26.33
C LYS A 278 19.01 3.93 26.94
N GLN A 279 20.07 3.67 26.19
CA GLN A 279 21.25 2.96 26.66
C GLN A 279 22.36 4.00 26.84
N GLU A 280 22.59 4.42 28.09
CA GLU A 280 23.60 5.38 28.57
C GLU A 280 24.32 6.19 27.48
N LYS A 281 23.88 7.46 27.26
CA LYS A 281 24.51 8.39 26.31
C LYS A 281 24.86 7.71 24.99
N ALA A 282 23.86 7.45 24.14
CA ALA A 282 24.12 7.16 22.74
C ALA A 282 25.16 8.18 22.22
N LEU A 283 26.37 7.70 21.95
CA LEU A 283 27.45 8.50 21.41
C LEU A 283 27.03 8.81 19.99
N LEU A 284 26.35 9.94 19.83
CA LEU A 284 26.32 10.61 18.55
C LEU A 284 27.76 10.69 18.04
N PRO A 285 28.01 10.33 16.79
CA PRO A 285 27.01 10.08 15.73
C PRO A 285 26.66 8.60 15.50
N ILE A 286 25.41 8.32 15.11
CA ILE A 286 24.95 6.97 14.78
C ILE A 286 25.22 6.58 13.31
N ARG A 287 25.33 5.27 13.08
CA ARG A 287 25.48 4.62 11.77
C ARG A 287 24.30 3.70 11.50
N VAL A 288 23.67 3.88 10.34
CA VAL A 288 22.45 3.19 9.96
C VAL A 288 22.67 2.41 8.66
N CYS A 289 22.16 1.18 8.59
CA CYS A 289 22.13 0.39 7.37
C CYS A 289 20.68 0.05 7.01
N VAL A 290 20.31 0.22 5.75
CA VAL A 290 19.01 -0.14 5.18
C VAL A 290 19.21 -1.20 4.10
N LEU A 291 18.79 -2.43 4.39
CA LEU A 291 18.72 -3.52 3.43
C LEU A 291 17.37 -3.47 2.72
N GLY A 292 17.38 -3.40 1.40
CA GLY A 292 16.17 -3.16 0.61
C GLY A 292 15.87 -1.67 0.51
N ALA A 293 16.82 -0.90 -0.03
CA ALA A 293 16.68 0.54 -0.07
C ALA A 293 15.59 1.03 -1.06
N GLY A 294 15.21 0.21 -2.05
CA GLY A 294 14.20 0.58 -3.04
C GLY A 294 14.54 1.89 -3.74
N ALA A 295 13.59 2.82 -3.84
CA ALA A 295 13.84 4.17 -4.38
C ALA A 295 14.57 5.12 -3.40
N CYS A 296 15.09 4.59 -2.29
CA CYS A 296 15.65 5.34 -1.16
C CYS A 296 14.70 6.35 -0.52
N THR A 297 13.38 6.16 -0.57
CA THR A 297 12.44 7.06 0.12
C THR A 297 12.78 7.18 1.61
N LEU A 298 12.92 6.05 2.30
CA LEU A 298 13.26 6.03 3.71
C LEU A 298 14.68 6.57 3.97
N PRO A 299 15.75 6.10 3.30
CA PRO A 299 17.08 6.69 3.46
C PRO A 299 17.14 8.21 3.25
N LEU A 300 16.56 8.72 2.17
CA LEU A 300 16.57 10.15 1.87
C LEU A 300 15.73 10.97 2.87
N PHE A 301 14.66 10.39 3.41
CA PHE A 301 13.91 10.99 4.50
C PHE A 301 14.77 11.12 5.76
N LEU A 302 15.50 10.08 6.15
CA LEU A 302 16.38 10.10 7.31
C LEU A 302 17.51 11.13 7.16
N LEU A 303 18.11 11.24 5.96
CA LEU A 303 19.13 12.28 5.69
C LEU A 303 18.57 13.70 5.83
N ALA A 304 17.32 13.92 5.43
CA ALA A 304 16.69 15.24 5.47
C ALA A 304 16.38 15.71 6.90
N HIS A 305 16.19 14.78 7.85
CA HIS A 305 15.71 15.07 9.21
C HIS A 305 16.72 14.80 10.32
N HIS A 306 17.88 14.25 10.00
CA HIS A 306 18.99 14.11 10.93
C HIS A 306 20.17 14.92 10.44
N SER A 307 20.83 15.63 11.35
CA SER A 307 22.06 16.37 11.07
C SER A 307 23.26 15.43 10.89
N SER A 308 24.39 15.95 10.39
CA SER A 308 25.65 15.19 10.32
C SER A 308 26.27 14.91 11.69
N GLN A 309 25.84 15.61 12.73
CA GLN A 309 26.21 15.33 14.11
C GLN A 309 25.43 14.15 14.66
N GLU A 310 24.19 13.94 14.19
CA GLU A 310 23.34 12.85 14.65
C GLU A 310 23.61 11.56 13.85
N LEU A 311 23.59 11.64 12.52
CA LEU A 311 23.76 10.53 11.59
C LEU A 311 25.03 10.75 10.79
N THR A 312 26.05 9.89 10.95
CA THR A 312 27.31 10.02 10.18
C THR A 312 27.36 9.16 8.93
N GLN A 313 26.66 8.03 8.95
CA GLN A 313 26.69 7.09 7.84
C GLN A 313 25.33 6.44 7.69
N LEU A 314 24.86 6.41 6.44
CA LEU A 314 23.64 5.76 6.02
C LEU A 314 23.94 4.90 4.79
N ASP A 315 24.07 3.60 5.01
CA ASP A 315 24.29 2.62 3.95
C ASP A 315 22.95 2.12 3.42
N ALA A 316 22.66 2.41 2.15
CA ALA A 316 21.51 1.93 1.41
C ALA A 316 21.95 0.76 0.52
N VAL A 317 21.40 -0.43 0.75
CA VAL A 317 21.77 -1.66 0.04
C VAL A 317 20.61 -2.10 -0.83
N GLU A 318 20.85 -2.21 -2.14
CA GLU A 318 19.87 -2.62 -3.15
C GLU A 318 20.56 -3.48 -4.22
N PRO A 319 20.22 -4.77 -4.39
CA PRO A 319 20.88 -5.62 -5.39
C PRO A 319 20.46 -5.31 -6.83
N ASN A 320 19.25 -4.77 -7.05
CA ASN A 320 18.69 -4.61 -8.38
C ASN A 320 19.20 -3.33 -9.08
N GLN A 321 20.03 -3.51 -10.10
CA GLN A 321 20.58 -2.41 -10.90
C GLN A 321 19.49 -1.47 -11.44
N PHE A 322 18.36 -2.00 -11.91
CA PHE A 322 17.29 -1.17 -12.48
C PHE A 322 16.61 -0.32 -11.41
N VAL A 323 16.48 -0.83 -10.19
CA VAL A 323 15.93 -0.07 -9.06
C VAL A 323 16.89 1.07 -8.69
N ILE A 324 18.19 0.82 -8.62
CA ILE A 324 19.21 1.84 -8.34
C ILE A 324 19.18 2.94 -9.40
N GLU A 325 19.16 2.58 -10.68
CA GLU A 325 19.09 3.55 -11.78
C GLU A 325 17.83 4.41 -11.70
N VAL A 326 16.69 3.79 -11.40
CA VAL A 326 15.43 4.50 -11.23
C VAL A 326 15.48 5.43 -10.02
N ALA A 327 16.00 4.98 -8.89
CA ALA A 327 16.16 5.77 -7.67
C ALA A 327 17.05 7.00 -7.92
N GLN A 328 18.18 6.79 -8.60
CA GLN A 328 19.13 7.84 -8.97
C GLN A 328 18.49 8.90 -9.86
N ARG A 329 17.85 8.47 -10.95
CA ARG A 329 17.34 9.36 -11.99
C ARG A 329 16.00 10.01 -11.65
N TYR A 330 15.11 9.31 -10.94
CA TYR A 330 13.71 9.73 -10.77
C TYR A 330 13.28 10.00 -9.33
N PHE A 331 14.10 9.67 -8.32
CA PHE A 331 13.80 9.88 -6.90
C PHE A 331 14.83 10.77 -6.17
N GLY A 332 15.76 11.36 -6.92
CA GLY A 332 16.73 12.34 -6.41
C GLY A 332 17.91 11.73 -5.67
N VAL A 333 18.13 10.41 -5.77
CA VAL A 333 19.27 9.74 -5.14
C VAL A 333 20.60 10.20 -5.76
N GLU A 334 20.66 10.44 -7.07
CA GLU A 334 21.90 10.90 -7.71
C GLU A 334 22.36 12.25 -7.13
N LYS A 335 21.41 13.18 -6.96
CA LYS A 335 21.69 14.48 -6.34
C LYS A 335 22.18 14.31 -4.91
N ALA A 336 21.52 13.46 -4.12
CA ALA A 336 21.90 13.20 -2.73
C ALA A 336 23.30 12.59 -2.60
N LEU A 337 23.65 11.59 -3.45
CA LEU A 337 24.98 10.98 -3.46
C LEU A 337 26.09 11.98 -3.80
N LYS A 338 25.81 13.00 -4.62
CA LYS A 338 26.76 14.06 -4.95
C LYS A 338 26.89 15.12 -3.85
N SER A 339 25.82 15.38 -3.08
CA SER A 339 25.77 16.49 -2.13
C SER A 339 25.97 16.08 -0.66
N ASP A 340 25.73 14.82 -0.31
CA ASP A 340 25.73 14.35 1.07
C ASP A 340 26.58 13.08 1.23
N SER A 341 27.76 13.23 1.83
CA SER A 341 28.73 12.14 2.01
C SER A 341 28.29 11.06 3.01
N ARG A 342 27.20 11.29 3.75
CA ARG A 342 26.64 10.31 4.68
C ARG A 342 25.94 9.18 3.95
N LEU A 343 25.34 9.44 2.79
CA LEU A 343 24.66 8.43 1.99
C LEU A 343 25.67 7.60 1.20
N ARG A 344 25.59 6.28 1.36
CA ARG A 344 26.37 5.32 0.57
C ARG A 344 25.42 4.31 -0.04
N MET A 345 25.48 4.16 -1.36
CA MET A 345 24.68 3.18 -2.09
C MET A 345 25.53 1.97 -2.42
N HIS A 346 25.03 0.78 -2.12
CA HIS A 346 25.71 -0.50 -2.35
C HIS A 346 24.85 -1.40 -3.23
N LYS A 347 25.46 -1.91 -4.31
CA LYS A 347 24.80 -2.81 -5.27
C LYS A 347 25.21 -4.25 -5.01
N GLU A 348 24.52 -4.88 -4.07
CA GLU A 348 24.80 -6.24 -3.62
C GLU A 348 23.62 -6.78 -2.84
N PHE A 349 23.57 -8.09 -2.62
CA PHE A 349 22.57 -8.68 -1.74
C PHE A 349 22.88 -8.35 -0.28
N GLY A 350 21.85 -8.15 0.54
CA GLY A 350 22.04 -7.78 1.95
C GLY A 350 22.88 -8.79 2.73
N GLN A 351 22.76 -10.08 2.41
CA GLN A 351 23.56 -11.17 3.00
C GLN A 351 25.04 -11.01 2.67
N GLU A 352 25.37 -10.72 1.41
CA GLU A 352 26.74 -10.50 0.93
C GLU A 352 27.33 -9.25 1.61
N PHE A 353 26.56 -8.17 1.70
CA PHE A 353 26.97 -6.94 2.38
C PHE A 353 27.32 -7.14 3.85
N ILE A 354 26.48 -7.87 4.58
CA ILE A 354 26.72 -8.15 6.00
C ILE A 354 27.92 -9.08 6.21
N GLN A 355 28.15 -10.02 5.28
CA GLN A 355 29.34 -10.86 5.32
C GLN A 355 30.62 -10.07 5.01
N ALA A 356 30.58 -9.20 4.00
CA ALA A 356 31.72 -8.39 3.56
C ALA A 356 32.07 -7.23 4.51
N THR A 357 31.10 -6.73 5.27
CA THR A 357 31.32 -5.66 6.26
C THR A 357 32.43 -6.08 7.25
N ALA A 358 33.40 -5.22 7.55
CA ALA A 358 34.49 -5.55 8.51
C ALA A 358 33.95 -5.72 9.94
N LYS A 359 34.46 -6.67 10.74
CA LYS A 359 33.95 -6.99 12.10
C LYS A 359 33.90 -5.79 13.05
N ASP A 360 34.82 -4.85 12.88
CA ASP A 360 34.88 -3.63 13.69
C ASP A 360 33.96 -2.51 13.17
N SER A 361 33.45 -2.64 11.94
CA SER A 361 32.44 -1.75 11.39
C SER A 361 31.05 -2.19 11.84
N ARG A 362 30.57 -1.59 12.93
CA ARG A 362 29.24 -1.86 13.50
C ARG A 362 28.25 -0.74 13.22
N PHE A 363 26.97 -1.11 13.25
CA PHE A 363 25.82 -0.23 13.09
C PHE A 363 25.09 -0.05 14.42
N ASP A 364 24.58 1.16 14.65
CA ASP A 364 23.65 1.42 15.74
C ASP A 364 22.26 0.91 15.40
N MET A 365 21.92 0.94 14.11
CA MET A 365 20.62 0.51 13.63
C MET A 365 20.72 -0.16 12.26
N MET A 366 19.97 -1.25 12.14
CA MET A 366 19.79 -1.95 10.87
C MET A 366 18.31 -2.08 10.55
N LEU A 367 17.96 -1.77 9.32
CA LEU A 367 16.61 -1.83 8.78
C LEU A 367 16.56 -2.88 7.68
N ILE A 368 15.62 -3.81 7.76
CA ILE A 368 15.34 -4.79 6.70
C ILE A 368 13.95 -4.51 6.15
N ASP A 369 13.91 -3.96 4.93
CA ASP A 369 12.71 -3.68 4.15
C ASP A 369 12.86 -4.29 2.74
N VAL A 370 13.14 -5.59 2.69
CA VAL A 370 13.40 -6.34 1.46
C VAL A 370 12.17 -7.14 1.09
N GLU A 371 11.67 -7.01 -0.14
CA GLU A 371 10.62 -7.90 -0.64
C GLU A 371 11.20 -9.18 -1.24
N ALA A 372 10.62 -10.34 -0.91
CA ALA A 372 10.99 -11.64 -1.49
C ALA A 372 10.51 -11.84 -2.94
N GLY A 373 9.64 -10.95 -3.41
CA GLY A 373 9.13 -10.92 -4.77
C GLY A 373 8.09 -12.00 -5.08
N ALA A 374 8.42 -13.28 -4.89
CA ALA A 374 7.47 -14.39 -4.92
C ALA A 374 7.34 -14.93 -3.49
N SER A 375 6.11 -15.10 -2.99
CA SER A 375 5.90 -15.66 -1.65
C SER A 375 6.50 -17.05 -1.57
N CYS A 376 7.47 -17.25 -0.67
CA CYS A 376 8.00 -18.56 -0.33
C CYS A 376 7.51 -18.91 1.07
N ASP A 377 6.86 -20.06 1.23
CA ASP A 377 6.27 -20.50 2.50
C ASP A 377 5.36 -19.45 3.18
N ASP A 378 4.52 -18.77 2.38
CA ASP A 378 3.60 -17.69 2.79
C ASP A 378 4.27 -16.41 3.36
N VAL A 379 5.59 -16.28 3.26
CA VAL A 379 6.32 -15.04 3.55
C VAL A 379 6.61 -14.28 2.26
N GLN A 380 6.15 -13.03 2.19
CA GLN A 380 6.36 -12.11 1.07
C GLN A 380 7.52 -11.14 1.32
N ALA A 381 7.79 -10.84 2.58
CA ALA A 381 8.95 -10.06 3.02
C ALA A 381 9.32 -10.45 4.46
N PRO A 382 10.62 -10.52 4.81
CA PRO A 382 11.76 -10.54 3.91
C PRO A 382 11.92 -11.92 3.21
N PRO A 383 12.87 -12.08 2.28
CA PRO A 383 13.34 -13.40 1.84
C PRO A 383 13.64 -14.32 3.03
N LEU A 384 13.32 -15.62 2.90
CA LEU A 384 13.44 -16.58 4.03
C LEU A 384 14.87 -16.73 4.54
N ASP A 385 15.87 -16.62 3.66
CA ASP A 385 17.28 -16.65 4.02
C ASP A 385 17.72 -15.46 4.91
N MET A 386 16.97 -14.35 4.88
CA MET A 386 17.14 -13.23 5.82
C MET A 386 16.47 -13.47 7.18
N LEU A 387 15.75 -14.58 7.33
CA LEU A 387 15.18 -15.06 8.60
C LEU A 387 15.95 -16.25 9.17
N ASP A 388 16.95 -16.77 8.44
CA ASP A 388 17.80 -17.85 8.92
C ASP A 388 18.58 -17.44 10.18
N LEU A 389 18.71 -18.38 11.11
CA LEU A 389 19.42 -18.16 12.38
C LEU A 389 20.86 -17.68 12.15
N SER A 390 21.56 -18.22 11.15
CA SER A 390 22.92 -17.84 10.81
C SER A 390 23.01 -16.38 10.36
N PHE A 391 22.11 -15.95 9.46
CA PHE A 391 22.06 -14.56 9.00
C PHE A 391 21.69 -13.61 10.13
N LEU A 392 20.65 -13.92 10.92
CA LEU A 392 20.25 -13.11 12.07
C LEU A 392 21.38 -12.99 13.10
N GLN A 393 22.17 -14.04 13.32
CA GLN A 393 23.36 -14.00 14.16
C GLN A 393 24.44 -13.09 13.58
N SER A 394 24.70 -13.16 12.27
CA SER A 394 25.64 -12.26 11.59
C SER A 394 25.20 -10.80 11.73
N VAL A 395 23.91 -10.50 11.54
CA VAL A 395 23.34 -9.16 11.74
C VAL A 395 23.53 -8.70 13.19
N LYS A 396 23.19 -9.52 14.18
CA LYS A 396 23.39 -9.20 15.60
C LYS A 396 24.84 -8.89 15.92
N GLN A 397 25.79 -9.65 15.36
CA GLN A 397 27.23 -9.38 15.53
C GLN A 397 27.69 -8.05 14.91
N ARG A 398 26.92 -7.51 13.95
CA ARG A 398 27.21 -6.22 13.30
C ARG A 398 26.49 -5.05 13.94
N LEU A 399 25.59 -5.30 14.88
CA LEU A 399 25.07 -4.27 15.75
C LEU A 399 26.07 -3.95 16.86
N VAL A 400 26.14 -2.68 17.24
CA VAL A 400 26.77 -2.29 18.50
C VAL A 400 25.99 -2.90 19.66
N PRO A 401 26.62 -3.15 20.82
CA PRO A 401 25.87 -3.40 22.04
C PRO A 401 24.91 -2.21 22.26
N GLY A 402 23.62 -2.49 22.32
CA GLY A 402 22.54 -1.51 22.39
C GLY A 402 21.90 -1.09 21.07
N GLY A 403 22.44 -1.57 19.96
CA GLY A 403 21.87 -1.35 18.64
C GLY A 403 20.54 -2.08 18.44
N ILE A 404 19.80 -1.65 17.42
CA ILE A 404 18.45 -2.15 17.14
C ILE A 404 18.37 -2.64 15.69
N LEU A 405 17.83 -3.84 15.51
CA LEU A 405 17.40 -4.35 14.21
C LEU A 405 15.89 -4.15 14.08
N ALA A 406 15.43 -3.51 13.01
CA ALA A 406 14.01 -3.49 12.64
C ALA A 406 13.77 -4.26 11.34
N ILE A 407 12.77 -5.12 11.33
CA ILE A 407 12.46 -6.01 10.20
C ILE A 407 10.99 -5.84 9.83
N ASN A 408 10.71 -5.47 8.59
CA ASN A 408 9.37 -5.54 8.02
C ASN A 408 9.07 -6.97 7.57
N VAL A 409 7.98 -7.54 8.07
CA VAL A 409 7.50 -8.89 7.73
C VAL A 409 6.11 -8.82 7.13
N ILE A 410 5.96 -9.36 5.91
CA ILE A 410 4.69 -9.48 5.20
C ILE A 410 4.35 -10.95 5.08
N THR A 411 3.27 -11.36 5.74
CA THR A 411 2.69 -12.71 5.61
C THR A 411 1.19 -12.66 5.81
N ARG A 412 0.46 -13.54 5.12
CA ARG A 412 -1.00 -13.70 5.28
C ARG A 412 -1.37 -14.73 6.35
N SER A 413 -0.38 -15.45 6.89
CA SER A 413 -0.58 -16.58 7.80
C SER A 413 -0.11 -16.21 9.21
N ASN A 414 -1.05 -16.15 10.15
CA ASN A 414 -0.71 -15.93 11.57
C ASN A 414 0.21 -17.03 12.12
N LYS A 415 0.06 -18.27 11.64
CA LYS A 415 0.94 -19.38 12.02
C LYS A 415 2.38 -19.13 11.59
N VAL A 416 2.57 -18.65 10.36
CA VAL A 416 3.90 -18.33 9.83
C VAL A 416 4.47 -17.12 10.57
N LEU A 417 3.67 -16.08 10.82
CA LEU A 417 4.10 -14.93 11.61
C LEU A 417 4.61 -15.34 13.01
N SER A 418 3.91 -16.25 13.70
CA SER A 418 4.37 -16.79 14.98
C SER A 418 5.66 -17.61 14.87
N ALA A 419 5.85 -18.36 13.78
CA ALA A 419 7.11 -19.09 13.54
C ALA A 419 8.29 -18.13 13.29
N VAL A 420 8.06 -17.03 12.55
CA VAL A 420 9.05 -15.96 12.38
C VAL A 420 9.39 -15.34 13.74
N GLU A 421 8.39 -14.95 14.52
CA GLU A 421 8.58 -14.38 15.87
C GLU A 421 9.41 -15.32 16.78
N ALA A 422 9.11 -16.63 16.77
CA ALA A 422 9.87 -17.63 17.52
C ALA A 422 11.33 -17.78 17.03
N THR A 423 11.59 -17.60 15.74
CA THR A 423 12.94 -17.62 15.17
C THR A 423 13.74 -16.39 15.62
N LEU A 424 13.11 -15.21 15.59
CA LEU A 424 13.73 -13.97 16.08
C LEU A 424 14.07 -14.05 17.58
N GLN A 425 13.19 -14.64 18.38
CA GLN A 425 13.36 -14.87 19.82
C GLN A 425 14.54 -15.78 20.18
N GLN A 426 14.97 -16.66 19.27
CA GLN A 426 16.15 -17.50 19.48
C GLN A 426 17.46 -16.70 19.40
N VAL A 427 17.47 -15.59 18.66
CA VAL A 427 18.67 -14.76 18.44
C VAL A 427 18.66 -13.52 19.34
N PHE A 428 17.50 -12.90 19.54
CA PHE A 428 17.34 -11.69 20.34
C PHE A 428 16.47 -11.96 21.57
N SER A 429 17.06 -11.73 22.75
CA SER A 429 16.40 -11.96 24.04
C SER A 429 15.23 -11.03 24.29
N SER A 430 15.16 -9.90 23.61
CA SER A 430 14.13 -8.88 23.84
C SER A 430 13.77 -8.17 22.55
N GLY A 431 12.48 -7.88 22.38
CA GLY A 431 12.00 -7.18 21.20
C GLY A 431 10.57 -6.67 21.33
N LEU A 432 10.13 -5.99 20.27
CA LEU A 432 8.80 -5.44 20.11
C LEU A 432 8.21 -5.89 18.77
N ARG A 433 6.89 -5.89 18.70
CA ARG A 433 6.09 -6.18 17.52
C ARG A 433 5.02 -5.11 17.35
N LEU A 434 4.96 -4.51 16.16
CA LEU A 434 3.89 -3.62 15.74
C LEU A 434 3.18 -4.23 14.53
N SER A 435 1.90 -4.59 14.69
CA SER A 435 1.08 -5.16 13.60
C SER A 435 0.30 -4.05 12.89
N LEU A 436 0.69 -3.77 11.65
CA LEU A 436 0.03 -2.84 10.73
C LEU A 436 -0.94 -3.60 9.80
N PRO A 437 -1.79 -2.91 9.02
CA PRO A 437 -2.57 -3.54 7.96
C PRO A 437 -1.61 -4.16 6.92
N GLY A 438 -1.64 -5.48 6.80
CA GLY A 438 -0.84 -6.24 5.82
C GLY A 438 0.65 -6.41 6.14
N ASN A 439 1.18 -5.73 7.16
CA ASN A 439 2.61 -5.74 7.51
C ASN A 439 2.79 -5.90 9.02
N THR A 440 3.87 -6.54 9.47
CA THR A 440 4.27 -6.55 10.88
C THR A 440 5.73 -6.15 10.99
N VAL A 441 6.00 -5.11 11.77
CA VAL A 441 7.38 -4.66 12.02
C VAL A 441 7.84 -5.21 13.36
N PHE A 442 8.95 -5.95 13.34
CA PHE A 442 9.64 -6.41 14.54
C PHE A 442 10.81 -5.48 14.86
N PHE A 443 11.03 -5.20 16.14
CA PHE A 443 12.16 -4.41 16.62
C PHE A 443 12.93 -5.24 17.64
N LEU A 444 14.20 -5.49 17.38
CA LEU A 444 15.01 -6.49 18.07
C LEU A 444 16.21 -5.79 18.69
N PHE A 445 16.32 -5.84 20.02
CA PHE A 445 17.35 -5.11 20.76
C PHE A 445 18.58 -5.98 20.97
N HIS A 446 19.76 -5.50 20.58
CA HIS A 446 21.02 -6.09 20.98
C HIS A 446 21.34 -5.68 22.43
N ALA A 447 20.73 -6.33 23.42
CA ALA A 447 20.97 -6.01 24.83
C ALA A 447 22.47 -6.12 25.21
N GLN A 448 22.97 -5.12 25.97
CA GLN A 448 24.32 -5.11 26.56
C GLN A 448 24.40 -5.98 27.82
N HIS A 449 23.29 -6.07 28.57
CA HIS A 449 23.17 -6.80 29.82
C HIS A 449 21.98 -7.77 29.77
N LYS A 450 22.09 -8.89 30.49
CA LYS A 450 21.03 -9.92 30.56
C LYS A 450 19.70 -9.41 31.15
N GLU A 451 19.69 -8.21 31.74
CA GLU A 451 18.55 -7.61 32.45
C GLU A 451 17.88 -6.45 31.69
N PHE A 452 18.23 -6.17 30.43
CA PHE A 452 17.47 -5.18 29.65
C PHE A 452 16.02 -5.67 29.47
N LEU A 453 15.09 -5.02 30.16
CA LEU A 453 13.67 -5.30 30.09
C LEU A 453 12.97 -4.27 29.21
N VAL A 454 12.25 -4.78 28.21
CA VAL A 454 11.38 -3.99 27.34
C VAL A 454 10.17 -3.54 28.14
N ASP A 455 10.12 -2.25 28.45
CA ASP A 455 8.95 -1.55 28.97
C ASP A 455 8.25 -0.82 27.82
N VAL A 456 7.13 -1.39 27.35
CA VAL A 456 6.34 -0.86 26.23
C VAL A 456 5.77 0.53 26.54
N LEU A 457 5.37 0.81 27.79
CA LEU A 457 4.79 2.10 28.15
C LEU A 457 5.84 3.20 28.10
N GLU A 458 7.02 2.91 28.64
CA GLU A 458 8.14 3.84 28.61
C GLU A 458 8.65 4.07 27.18
N LEU A 459 8.73 3.03 26.35
CA LEU A 459 9.12 3.17 24.95
C LEU A 459 8.10 3.97 24.13
N LYS A 460 6.80 3.87 24.46
CA LYS A 460 5.76 4.74 23.91
C LYS A 460 5.96 6.20 24.34
N ARG A 461 6.29 6.45 25.61
CA ARG A 461 6.59 7.80 26.12
C ARG A 461 7.76 8.44 25.37
N LEU A 462 8.86 7.69 25.16
CA LEU A 462 10.02 8.19 24.41
C LEU A 462 9.68 8.56 22.95
N VAL A 463 8.78 7.81 22.32
CA VAL A 463 8.28 8.15 20.97
C VAL A 463 7.48 9.46 20.99
N GLN A 464 6.68 9.69 22.02
CA GLN A 464 5.91 10.93 22.17
C GLN A 464 6.79 12.15 22.48
N GLU A 465 7.96 11.96 23.11
CA GLU A 465 8.90 13.04 23.45
C GLU A 465 9.89 13.36 22.33
N SER A 466 10.06 12.46 21.37
CA SER A 466 10.97 12.68 20.24
C SER A 466 10.38 13.66 19.23
N VAL A 467 11.09 14.77 18.99
CA VAL A 467 10.74 15.75 17.95
C VAL A 467 10.69 15.11 16.58
N PHE A 468 11.63 14.21 16.27
CA PHE A 468 11.64 13.50 14.98
C PHE A 468 10.38 12.65 14.78
N GLN A 469 9.99 11.92 15.82
CA GLN A 469 8.81 11.05 15.78
C GLN A 469 7.49 11.83 15.71
N THR A 470 7.37 12.93 16.45
CA THR A 470 6.14 13.72 16.51
C THR A 470 5.95 14.61 15.29
N ARG A 471 7.01 15.30 14.86
CA ARG A 471 6.94 16.32 13.80
C ARG A 471 7.05 15.74 12.39
N PHE A 472 7.91 14.75 12.17
CA PHE A 472 8.26 14.28 10.83
C PHE A 472 7.75 12.87 10.55
N ALA A 473 8.16 11.87 11.33
CA ALA A 473 7.75 10.48 11.09
C ALA A 473 6.28 10.21 11.52
N GLN A 474 5.73 11.09 12.36
CA GLN A 474 4.37 11.04 12.90
C GLN A 474 3.99 9.68 13.51
N THR A 475 4.93 8.98 14.14
CA THR A 475 4.71 7.62 14.65
C THR A 475 3.79 7.50 15.88
N PRO A 476 3.56 8.53 16.73
CA PRO A 476 2.55 8.45 17.78
C PRO A 476 1.15 8.06 17.25
N ALA A 477 0.76 8.61 16.09
CA ALA A 477 -0.51 8.28 15.46
C ALA A 477 -0.60 6.80 15.02
N LEU A 478 0.53 6.13 14.76
CA LEU A 478 0.54 4.68 14.52
C LEU A 478 0.31 3.91 15.82
N LEU A 479 0.90 4.35 16.92
CA LEU A 479 0.81 3.69 18.22
C LEU A 479 -0.57 3.87 18.90
N GLU A 480 -1.33 4.88 18.47
CA GLU A 480 -2.75 5.06 18.81
C GLU A 480 -3.66 4.08 18.05
N ARG A 481 -3.36 3.84 16.76
CA ARG A 481 -4.16 2.97 15.88
C ARG A 481 -3.82 1.49 16.02
N TYR A 482 -2.56 1.18 16.31
CA TYR A 482 -2.02 -0.17 16.21
C TYR A 482 -1.33 -0.59 17.51
N LYS A 483 -1.48 -1.87 17.86
CA LYS A 483 -0.96 -2.42 19.10
C LYS A 483 0.54 -2.72 18.98
N LEU A 484 1.32 -2.08 19.84
CA LEU A 484 2.73 -2.41 20.10
C LEU A 484 2.80 -3.41 21.28
N THR A 485 3.40 -4.58 21.06
CA THR A 485 3.63 -5.60 22.10
C THR A 485 5.11 -5.87 22.24
N GLY A 486 5.57 -6.28 23.42
CA GLY A 486 6.98 -6.64 23.66
C GLY A 486 7.13 -8.03 24.26
N TRP A 487 8.34 -8.56 24.18
CA TRP A 487 8.75 -9.79 24.86
C TRP A 487 10.14 -9.63 25.48
N ASN A 488 10.39 -10.36 26.57
CA ASN A 488 11.70 -10.55 27.18
C ASN A 488 11.98 -12.06 27.38
N SER A 489 13.24 -12.47 27.30
CA SER A 489 13.64 -13.87 27.49
C SER A 489 13.36 -14.27 28.94
N GLY A 490 12.40 -15.17 29.14
CA GLY A 490 11.92 -15.57 30.48
C GLY A 490 10.39 -15.55 30.58
N ASP A 491 9.70 -14.81 29.71
CA ASP A 491 8.24 -14.80 29.61
C ASP A 491 7.72 -16.08 28.93
N LYS A 492 7.84 -17.23 29.61
CA LYS A 492 6.98 -18.38 29.29
C LYS A 492 5.53 -17.98 29.64
N ALA A 493 4.79 -17.57 28.62
CA ALA A 493 3.34 -17.66 28.51
C ALA A 493 2.54 -17.38 29.80
N LYS A 494 2.31 -16.09 30.12
CA LYS A 494 1.02 -15.71 30.68
C LYS A 494 0.05 -15.47 29.53
N VAL A 495 -0.54 -16.57 29.05
CA VAL A 495 -1.84 -16.51 28.39
C VAL A 495 -2.84 -16.20 29.50
N GLU A 496 -3.10 -14.93 29.74
CA GLU A 496 -4.29 -14.52 30.49
C GLU A 496 -5.37 -14.16 29.47
N THR A 497 -6.26 -15.12 29.28
CA THR A 497 -7.67 -14.93 28.93
C THR A 497 -8.26 -13.74 29.69
N LEU A 498 -8.69 -12.71 28.96
CA LEU A 498 -10.07 -12.20 28.91
C LEU A 498 -10.21 -11.15 27.80
#